data_AF-G4ZLB1-F1
#
_entry.id   AF-G4ZLB1-F1
#
_cell.length_a   1.000
_cell.length_b   1.000
_cell.length_c   1.000
_cell.angle_alpha   90.00
_cell.angle_beta   90.00
_cell.angle_gamma   90.00
#
_symmetry.space_group_name_H-M   'P 1'
#
loop_
_entity.id
_entity.type
_entity.pdbx_description
1 polymer ?
#
loop_
_entity_poly.entity_id
_entity_poly.type
_entity_poly.pdbx_seq_one_letter_code
_entity_poly.pdbx_strand_id
1 'polypeptide(L)'
;MVEFVFVFGAHSWLKNIMGGLMTLQDEQIKSGIHISFQGHEGVVERLFLQGFSLRQYDKGLAYIPNSIMLENAVTVQSKNLDRRCVIPVHLSHSTPTTALRVFIQELDNFLMLHMINQRTNAKADVLGLEKPSGGWNMMNVYERSKKLATEEAQPQGRFWISIEAPYLVHVVYYSQERHIKGLLTEKTEIVLQITDLMTKLKLSLHDEEGGGRASPPAPLPEVVTNRRRRRAPPASEPLGRRVLNEFSDGNMLRHRRPHDNRGEFV
;
A
#
# COMPACT_ATOMS: atom_id res chain seq x y z
N MET A 1 -31.90 32.24 -7.12
CA MET A 1 -32.04 30.94 -6.41
C MET A 1 -31.78 29.75 -7.35
N VAL A 2 -32.36 29.76 -8.56
CA VAL A 2 -32.22 28.67 -9.56
C VAL A 2 -30.78 28.48 -10.06
N GLU A 3 -30.03 29.57 -10.22
CA GLU A 3 -28.62 29.52 -10.64
C GLU A 3 -27.72 28.76 -9.66
N PHE A 4 -27.93 28.93 -8.35
CA PHE A 4 -27.18 28.19 -7.34
C PHE A 4 -27.49 26.70 -7.37
N VAL A 5 -28.75 26.31 -7.60
CA VAL A 5 -29.14 24.90 -7.73
C VAL A 5 -28.46 24.25 -8.94
N PHE A 6 -28.36 24.98 -10.05
CA PHE A 6 -27.63 24.51 -11.23
C PHE A 6 -26.13 24.33 -10.96
N VAL A 7 -25.50 25.30 -10.29
CA VAL A 7 -24.08 25.23 -9.93
C VAL A 7 -23.80 24.05 -8.99
N PHE A 8 -24.60 23.87 -7.93
CA PHE A 8 -24.42 22.76 -6.99
C PHE A 8 -24.74 21.40 -7.63
N GLY A 9 -25.72 21.33 -8.54
CA GLY A 9 -26.04 20.10 -9.27
C GLY A 9 -24.95 19.71 -10.28
N ALA A 10 -24.39 20.68 -11.00
CA ALA A 10 -23.33 20.45 -11.98
C ALA A 10 -21.95 20.19 -11.35
N HIS A 11 -21.74 20.58 -10.10
CA HIS A 11 -20.45 20.46 -9.40
C HIS A 11 -19.88 19.04 -9.40
N SER A 12 -20.71 18.04 -9.09
CA SER A 12 -20.28 16.63 -9.06
C SER A 12 -19.93 16.10 -10.46
N TRP A 13 -20.74 16.47 -11.45
CA TRP A 13 -20.52 16.09 -12.85
C TRP A 13 -19.25 16.73 -13.43
N LEU A 14 -19.04 18.03 -13.18
CA LEU A 14 -17.86 18.75 -13.63
C LEU A 14 -16.58 18.18 -13.01
N LYS A 15 -16.60 17.84 -11.72
CA LYS A 15 -15.49 17.17 -11.04
C LYS A 15 -15.12 15.83 -11.72
N ASN A 16 -16.12 15.03 -12.09
CA ASN A 16 -15.89 13.75 -12.77
C ASN A 16 -15.25 13.95 -14.16
N ILE A 17 -15.72 14.93 -14.92
CA ILE A 17 -15.16 15.25 -16.25
C ILE A 17 -13.74 15.77 -16.13
N MET A 18 -13.49 16.70 -15.22
CA MET A 18 -12.15 17.27 -15.02
C MET A 18 -11.17 16.18 -14.58
N GLY A 19 -11.61 15.28 -13.69
CA GLY A 19 -10.83 14.11 -13.27
C GLY A 19 -10.49 13.20 -14.43
N GLY A 20 -11.43 12.95 -15.34
CA GLY A 20 -11.16 12.16 -16.54
C GLY A 20 -10.22 12.82 -17.52
N LEU A 21 -10.34 14.14 -17.73
CA LEU A 21 -9.43 14.88 -18.60
C LEU A 21 -7.99 14.85 -18.06
N MET A 22 -7.81 15.04 -16.75
CA MET A 22 -6.51 14.91 -16.10
C MET A 22 -5.96 13.48 -16.19
N THR A 23 -6.81 12.48 -16.01
CA THR A 23 -6.42 11.06 -16.16
C THR A 23 -5.99 10.72 -17.59
N LEU A 24 -6.61 11.33 -18.61
CA LEU A 24 -6.20 11.15 -20.01
C LEU A 24 -4.88 11.87 -20.33
N GLN A 25 -4.61 13.01 -19.68
CA GLN A 25 -3.33 13.71 -19.81
C GLN A 25 -2.19 12.94 -19.12
N ASP A 26 -2.48 12.24 -18.03
CA ASP A 26 -1.49 11.45 -17.30
C ASP A 26 -1.28 10.07 -17.95
N GLU A 27 -0.09 9.82 -18.47
CA GLU A 27 0.21 8.58 -19.18
C GLU A 27 0.16 7.32 -18.31
N GLN A 28 0.13 7.47 -16.98
CA GLN A 28 0.26 6.37 -16.03
C GLN A 28 -1.01 5.52 -15.90
N ILE A 29 -2.18 6.03 -16.29
CA ILE A 29 -3.47 5.35 -16.12
C ILE A 29 -4.03 4.95 -17.49
N LYS A 30 -3.55 3.80 -17.98
CA LYS A 30 -3.97 3.19 -19.25
C LYS A 30 -4.77 1.91 -18.98
N SER A 31 -5.57 1.49 -19.96
CA SER A 31 -6.22 0.17 -19.93
C SER A 31 -5.16 -0.94 -19.80
N GLY A 32 -5.44 -1.95 -18.98
CA GLY A 32 -4.56 -3.08 -18.73
C GLY A 32 -3.51 -2.87 -17.64
N ILE A 33 -3.56 -1.76 -16.91
CA ILE A 33 -2.71 -1.49 -15.74
C ILE A 33 -3.42 -1.96 -14.46
N HIS A 34 -2.61 -2.45 -13.51
CA HIS A 34 -3.06 -2.85 -12.18
C HIS A 34 -3.12 -1.63 -11.27
N ILE A 35 -4.27 -1.41 -10.66
CA ILE A 35 -4.52 -0.28 -9.76
C ILE A 35 -5.06 -0.83 -8.44
N SER A 36 -4.58 -0.26 -7.33
CA SER A 36 -5.12 -0.51 -5.99
C SER A 36 -5.57 0.83 -5.38
N PHE A 37 -6.83 0.86 -4.94
CA PHE A 37 -7.52 2.03 -4.43
C PHE A 37 -8.46 1.64 -3.28
N GLN A 38 -8.28 2.20 -2.08
CA GLN A 38 -9.16 2.00 -0.89
C GLN A 38 -9.66 0.55 -0.68
N GLY A 39 -8.81 -0.45 -0.93
CA GLY A 39 -9.16 -1.87 -0.80
C GLY A 39 -9.76 -2.53 -2.04
N HIS A 40 -10.03 -1.77 -3.10
CA HIS A 40 -10.35 -2.29 -4.43
C HIS A 40 -9.07 -2.45 -5.24
N GLU A 41 -8.75 -3.69 -5.61
CA GLU A 41 -7.61 -4.00 -6.45
C GLU A 41 -8.08 -4.69 -7.73
N GLY A 42 -7.50 -4.30 -8.85
CA GLY A 42 -7.87 -4.90 -10.12
C GLY A 42 -7.12 -4.32 -11.31
N VAL A 43 -7.57 -4.75 -12.49
CA VAL A 43 -7.05 -4.31 -13.78
C VAL A 43 -8.05 -3.36 -14.42
N VAL A 44 -7.58 -2.22 -14.92
CA VAL A 44 -8.42 -1.28 -15.67
C VAL A 44 -8.84 -1.92 -16.98
N GLU A 45 -10.14 -2.14 -17.19
CA GLU A 45 -10.68 -2.69 -18.43
C GLU A 45 -10.91 -1.55 -19.45
N ARG A 46 -11.67 -0.52 -19.05
CA ARG A 46 -12.07 0.61 -19.88
C ARG A 46 -12.03 1.91 -19.11
N LEU A 47 -11.63 2.98 -19.80
CA LEU A 47 -11.61 4.35 -19.29
C LEU A 47 -12.73 5.13 -20.01
N PHE A 48 -13.55 5.84 -19.25
CA PHE A 48 -14.51 6.82 -19.75
C PHE A 48 -14.16 8.20 -19.19
N LEU A 49 -14.70 9.26 -19.80
CA LEU A 49 -14.44 10.63 -19.36
C LEU A 49 -14.91 10.89 -17.92
N GLN A 50 -16.00 10.26 -17.47
CA GLN A 50 -16.56 10.49 -16.13
C GLN A 50 -16.18 9.42 -15.10
N GLY A 51 -15.65 8.28 -15.54
CA GLY A 51 -15.31 7.16 -14.67
C GLY A 51 -14.57 6.06 -15.42
N PHE A 52 -14.04 5.09 -14.70
CA PHE A 52 -13.40 3.92 -15.28
C PHE A 52 -13.98 2.62 -14.72
N SER A 53 -13.86 1.55 -15.50
CA SER A 53 -14.28 0.22 -15.10
C SER A 53 -13.07 -0.62 -14.70
N LEU A 54 -13.03 -1.03 -13.44
CA LEU A 54 -11.98 -1.86 -12.85
C LEU A 54 -12.49 -3.30 -12.77
N ARG A 55 -11.75 -4.24 -13.36
CA ARG A 55 -11.96 -5.68 -13.18
C ARG A 55 -11.17 -6.14 -11.96
N GLN A 56 -11.87 -6.45 -10.88
CA GLN A 56 -11.26 -7.01 -9.68
C GLN A 56 -10.70 -8.42 -9.93
N TYR A 57 -9.76 -8.85 -9.10
CA TYR A 57 -9.20 -10.21 -9.19
C TYR A 57 -10.24 -11.32 -8.97
N ASP A 58 -11.29 -11.03 -8.21
CA ASP A 58 -12.47 -11.89 -8.01
C ASP A 58 -13.42 -11.90 -9.23
N LYS A 59 -12.98 -11.34 -10.37
CA LYS A 59 -13.72 -11.17 -11.62
C LYS A 59 -14.90 -10.18 -11.54
N GLY A 60 -15.14 -9.55 -10.39
CA GLY A 60 -16.10 -8.47 -10.22
C GLY A 60 -15.76 -7.25 -11.08
N LEU A 61 -16.78 -6.50 -11.53
CA LEU A 61 -16.61 -5.26 -12.27
C LEU A 61 -17.04 -4.10 -11.38
N ALA A 62 -16.09 -3.24 -11.01
CA ALA A 62 -16.34 -2.02 -10.24
C ALA A 62 -16.32 -0.81 -11.17
N TYR A 63 -17.33 0.06 -11.05
CA TYR A 63 -17.37 1.34 -11.75
C TYR A 63 -16.97 2.45 -10.79
N ILE A 64 -15.88 3.17 -11.10
CA ILE A 64 -15.28 4.16 -10.21
C ILE A 64 -15.34 5.52 -10.92
N PRO A 65 -15.98 6.55 -10.32
CA PRO A 65 -15.98 7.90 -10.87
C PRO A 65 -14.58 8.54 -10.76
N ASN A 66 -14.19 9.31 -11.78
CA ASN A 66 -12.85 9.88 -11.86
C ASN A 66 -12.58 10.98 -10.81
N SER A 67 -13.63 11.61 -10.27
CA SER A 67 -13.47 12.62 -9.20
C SER A 67 -12.74 12.06 -7.97
N ILE A 68 -12.89 10.77 -7.70
CA ILE A 68 -12.25 10.09 -6.57
C ILE A 68 -10.73 10.07 -6.72
N MET A 69 -10.21 10.03 -7.96
CA MET A 69 -8.76 10.07 -8.22
C MET A 69 -8.15 11.44 -7.93
N LEU A 70 -8.95 12.51 -7.95
CA LEU A 70 -8.50 13.85 -7.59
C LEU A 70 -8.43 14.05 -6.07
N GLU A 71 -9.28 13.34 -5.33
CA GLU A 71 -9.42 13.51 -3.89
C GLU A 71 -8.56 12.51 -3.10
N ASN A 72 -8.18 11.38 -3.70
CA ASN A 72 -7.48 10.30 -3.03
C ASN A 72 -6.22 9.84 -3.77
N ALA A 73 -5.23 9.38 -3.00
CA ALA A 73 -4.05 8.73 -3.57
C ALA A 73 -4.42 7.37 -4.18
N VAL A 74 -3.97 7.15 -5.42
CA VAL A 74 -4.16 5.90 -6.16
C VAL A 74 -2.80 5.25 -6.35
N THR A 75 -2.68 3.97 -6.00
CA THR A 75 -1.45 3.23 -6.22
C THR A 75 -1.50 2.52 -7.57
N VAL A 76 -0.62 2.93 -8.47
CA VAL A 76 -0.52 2.37 -9.81
C VAL A 76 0.66 1.42 -9.86
N GLN A 77 0.39 0.14 -10.15
CA GLN A 77 1.44 -0.85 -10.35
C GLN A 77 1.85 -0.87 -11.83
N SER A 78 2.89 -0.10 -12.15
CA SER A 78 3.48 -0.10 -13.49
C SER A 78 4.20 -1.42 -13.80
N LYS A 79 4.22 -1.79 -15.08
CA LYS A 79 4.95 -2.97 -15.59
C LYS A 79 6.44 -2.70 -15.83
N ASN A 80 6.84 -1.43 -15.84
CA ASN A 80 8.19 -1.01 -16.23
C ASN A 80 9.11 -0.74 -15.03
N LEU A 81 8.58 -0.80 -13.81
CA LEU A 81 9.33 -0.53 -12.59
C LEU A 81 9.62 -1.82 -11.85
N ASP A 82 10.82 -1.88 -11.28
CA ASP A 82 11.24 -3.00 -10.44
C ASP A 82 10.29 -3.16 -9.25
N ARG A 83 9.87 -4.40 -9.01
CA ARG A 83 8.97 -4.72 -7.90
C ARG A 83 9.79 -5.04 -6.67
N ARG A 84 9.56 -4.29 -5.59
CA ARG A 84 10.13 -4.58 -4.27
C ARG A 84 9.42 -5.79 -3.67
N CYS A 85 10.18 -6.84 -3.39
CA CYS A 85 9.74 -8.01 -2.66
C CYS A 85 10.33 -7.98 -1.25
N VAL A 86 9.49 -8.26 -0.25
CA VAL A 86 9.89 -8.32 1.16
C VAL A 86 9.55 -9.71 1.67
N ILE A 87 10.53 -10.39 2.26
CA ILE A 87 10.39 -11.69 2.90
C ILE A 87 10.74 -11.51 4.38
N PRO A 88 9.73 -11.49 5.29
CA PRO A 88 9.99 -11.53 6.72
C PRO A 88 10.37 -12.96 7.14
N VAL A 89 11.50 -13.09 7.82
CA VAL A 89 11.98 -14.34 8.42
C VAL A 89 12.00 -14.15 9.93
N HIS A 90 11.10 -14.85 10.62
CA HIS A 90 10.95 -14.79 12.08
C HIS A 90 11.68 -15.97 12.70
N LEU A 91 12.83 -15.72 13.30
CA LEU A 91 13.64 -16.74 13.96
C LEU A 91 13.17 -16.95 15.40
N SER A 92 13.34 -18.18 15.92
CA SER A 92 13.05 -18.46 17.33
C SER A 92 13.96 -17.65 18.27
N HIS A 93 13.39 -17.20 19.40
CA HIS A 93 14.13 -16.51 20.46
C HIS A 93 15.21 -17.38 21.12
N SER A 94 15.14 -18.71 20.95
CA SER A 94 16.15 -19.65 21.43
C SER A 94 17.41 -19.69 20.57
N THR A 95 17.44 -18.98 19.43
CA THR A 95 18.56 -19.00 18.50
C THR A 95 19.74 -18.17 19.03
N PRO A 96 20.97 -18.70 19.00
CA PRO A 96 22.14 -17.95 19.45
C PRO A 96 22.50 -16.85 18.44
N THR A 97 22.93 -15.69 18.94
CA THR A 97 23.31 -14.54 18.11
C THR A 97 24.45 -14.85 17.13
N THR A 98 25.31 -15.81 17.47
CA THR A 98 26.40 -16.28 16.58
C THR A 98 25.84 -16.98 15.34
N ALA A 99 24.85 -17.87 15.50
CA ALA A 99 24.20 -18.54 14.38
C ALA A 99 23.39 -17.55 13.53
N LEU A 100 22.77 -16.55 14.14
CA LEU A 100 22.07 -15.48 13.43
C LEU A 100 23.02 -14.67 12.54
N ARG A 101 24.21 -14.32 13.04
CA ARG A 101 25.23 -13.60 12.25
C ARG A 101 25.70 -14.44 11.06
N VAL A 102 25.97 -15.73 11.28
CA VAL A 102 26.36 -16.65 10.21
C VAL A 102 25.22 -16.77 9.19
N PHE A 103 23.97 -16.88 9.64
CA PHE A 103 22.81 -16.92 8.76
C PHE A 103 22.69 -15.66 7.89
N ILE A 104 22.85 -14.46 8.44
CA ILE A 104 22.81 -13.22 7.66
C ILE A 104 23.94 -13.19 6.63
N GLN A 105 25.15 -13.63 6.99
CA GLN A 105 26.28 -13.66 6.07
C GLN A 105 26.04 -14.64 4.90
N GLU A 106 25.51 -15.82 5.20
CA GLU A 106 25.16 -16.82 4.19
C GLU A 106 24.01 -16.32 3.29
N LEU A 107 23.02 -15.64 3.86
CA LEU A 107 21.95 -14.99 3.10
C LEU A 107 22.47 -13.92 2.15
N ASP A 108 23.39 -13.07 2.61
CA ASP A 108 23.98 -12.01 1.79
C ASP A 108 24.75 -12.60 0.60
N ASN A 109 25.57 -13.62 0.86
CA ASN A 109 26.29 -14.36 -0.19
C ASN A 109 25.33 -15.03 -1.18
N PHE A 110 24.27 -15.67 -0.67
CA PHE A 110 23.28 -16.34 -1.50
C PHE A 110 22.54 -15.34 -2.40
N LEU A 111 22.02 -14.25 -1.84
CA LEU A 111 21.31 -13.23 -2.61
C LEU A 111 22.21 -12.62 -3.68
N MET A 112 23.47 -12.34 -3.35
CA MET A 112 24.45 -11.84 -4.31
C MET A 112 24.61 -12.79 -5.51
N LEU A 113 24.78 -14.10 -5.26
CA LEU A 113 24.91 -15.11 -6.32
C LEU A 113 23.63 -15.25 -7.14
N HIS A 114 22.47 -15.26 -6.48
CA HIS A 114 21.18 -15.39 -7.15
C HIS A 114 20.94 -14.21 -8.12
N MET A 115 21.23 -12.97 -7.69
CA MET A 115 21.09 -11.78 -8.54
C MET A 115 22.05 -11.80 -9.74
N ILE A 116 23.27 -12.33 -9.58
CA ILE A 116 24.23 -12.49 -10.68
C ILE A 116 23.69 -13.51 -11.70
N ASN A 117 23.19 -14.65 -11.24
CA ASN A 117 22.68 -15.73 -12.08
C ASN A 117 21.43 -15.32 -12.87
N GLN A 118 20.52 -14.56 -12.25
CA GLN A 118 19.37 -13.99 -12.96
C GLN A 118 19.82 -13.08 -14.11
N ARG A 119 20.86 -12.26 -13.89
CA ARG A 119 21.41 -11.38 -14.93
C ARG A 119 22.03 -12.18 -16.08
N THR A 120 22.75 -13.27 -15.80
CA THR A 120 23.33 -14.10 -16.86
C THR A 120 22.25 -14.76 -17.70
N ASN A 121 21.17 -15.22 -17.07
CA ASN A 121 20.05 -15.84 -17.79
C ASN A 121 19.25 -14.83 -18.60
N ALA A 122 18.95 -13.65 -18.03
CA ALA A 122 18.29 -12.57 -18.76
C ALA A 122 19.15 -12.08 -19.94
N LYS A 123 20.47 -11.90 -19.74
CA LYS A 123 21.39 -11.56 -20.83
C LYS A 123 21.50 -12.67 -21.87
N ALA A 124 21.52 -13.94 -21.49
CA ALA A 124 21.61 -15.06 -22.44
C ALA A 124 20.35 -15.16 -23.32
N ASP A 125 19.17 -14.94 -22.75
CA ASP A 125 17.89 -14.88 -23.48
C ASP A 125 17.83 -13.67 -24.42
N VAL A 126 18.24 -12.48 -23.94
CA VAL A 126 18.32 -11.26 -24.76
C VAL A 126 19.38 -11.37 -25.87
N LEU A 127 20.52 -12.01 -25.59
CA LEU A 127 21.58 -12.26 -26.57
C LEU A 127 21.21 -13.36 -27.57
N GLY A 128 20.14 -14.12 -27.33
CA GLY A 128 19.62 -15.11 -28.27
C GLY A 128 20.69 -16.12 -28.67
N LEU A 129 21.48 -16.62 -27.71
CA LEU A 129 22.43 -17.72 -27.93
C LEU A 129 21.74 -19.07 -28.21
N GLU A 130 20.41 -19.05 -28.40
CA GLU A 130 19.65 -20.12 -29.02
C GLU A 130 19.53 -19.85 -30.52
N LYS A 131 20.04 -20.80 -31.32
CA LYS A 131 20.10 -20.72 -32.79
C LYS A 131 18.68 -20.55 -33.37
N PRO A 132 18.32 -19.39 -33.95
CA PRO A 132 17.01 -19.26 -34.59
C PRO A 132 16.98 -20.16 -35.83
N SER A 133 15.98 -21.03 -35.93
CA SER A 133 15.73 -21.89 -37.09
C SER A 133 15.27 -21.12 -38.35
N GLY A 134 15.28 -19.78 -38.31
CA GLY A 134 14.90 -18.89 -39.41
C GLY A 134 15.88 -17.73 -39.49
N GLY A 135 16.27 -17.36 -40.71
CA GLY A 135 17.47 -16.57 -41.03
C GLY A 135 17.63 -15.22 -40.32
N TRP A 136 18.86 -14.68 -40.47
CA TRP A 136 19.32 -13.43 -39.88
C TRP A 136 18.52 -12.22 -40.39
N ASN A 137 17.47 -11.84 -39.67
CA ASN A 137 16.73 -10.63 -39.96
C ASN A 137 17.37 -9.45 -39.21
N MET A 138 17.96 -8.52 -39.95
CA MET A 138 18.79 -7.41 -39.43
C MET A 138 18.00 -6.44 -38.53
N MET A 139 16.67 -6.39 -38.71
CA MET A 139 15.75 -5.63 -37.86
C MET A 139 15.75 -6.13 -36.40
N ASN A 140 15.81 -7.45 -36.20
CA ASN A 140 15.84 -8.05 -34.86
C ASN A 140 17.17 -7.74 -34.14
N VAL A 141 18.27 -7.60 -34.89
CA VAL A 141 19.60 -7.27 -34.34
C VAL A 141 19.63 -5.82 -33.85
N TYR A 142 19.01 -4.89 -34.59
CA TYR A 142 18.94 -3.48 -34.19
C TYR A 142 18.00 -3.25 -32.99
N GLU A 143 16.86 -3.93 -32.93
CA GLU A 143 15.99 -3.89 -31.75
C GLU A 143 16.69 -4.47 -30.51
N ARG A 144 17.51 -5.52 -30.68
CA ARG A 144 18.33 -6.08 -29.60
C ARG A 144 19.41 -5.12 -29.12
N SER A 145 20.14 -4.45 -30.01
CA SER A 145 21.16 -3.48 -29.60
C SER A 145 20.54 -2.28 -28.87
N LYS A 146 19.36 -1.82 -29.28
CA LYS A 146 18.59 -0.80 -28.54
C LYS A 146 18.14 -1.27 -27.15
N LYS A 147 17.68 -2.52 -27.03
CA LYS A 147 17.32 -3.11 -25.72
C LYS A 147 18.54 -3.18 -24.79
N LEU A 148 19.68 -3.64 -25.30
CA LEU A 148 20.94 -3.69 -24.55
C LEU A 148 21.40 -2.29 -24.09
N ALA A 149 21.31 -1.29 -24.97
CA ALA A 149 21.65 0.10 -24.62
C ALA A 149 20.70 0.71 -23.58
N THR A 150 19.45 0.24 -23.52
CA THR A 150 18.46 0.69 -22.52
C THR A 150 18.66 -0.03 -21.18
N GLU A 151 19.08 -1.30 -21.19
CA GLU A 151 19.35 -2.12 -19.99
C GLU A 151 20.71 -1.81 -19.32
N GLU A 152 21.71 -1.31 -20.06
CA GLU A 152 23.00 -0.87 -19.48
C GLU A 152 22.86 0.29 -18.49
N ALA A 153 21.75 1.03 -18.53
CA ALA A 153 21.45 2.14 -17.62
C ALA A 153 20.66 1.74 -16.36
N GLN A 154 20.28 0.47 -16.21
CA GLN A 154 19.43 0.03 -15.10
C GLN A 154 20.24 -0.21 -13.82
N PRO A 155 19.75 0.21 -12.64
CA PRO A 155 20.50 0.09 -11.40
C PRO A 155 20.77 -1.39 -11.08
N GLN A 156 22.00 -1.68 -10.62
CA GLN A 156 22.41 -2.97 -10.09
C GLN A 156 21.33 -3.51 -9.14
N GLY A 157 21.00 -4.81 -9.23
CA GLY A 157 19.98 -5.47 -8.42
C GLY A 157 20.10 -5.05 -6.96
N ARG A 158 19.18 -4.18 -6.53
CA ARG A 158 19.23 -3.60 -5.19
C ARG A 158 18.63 -4.63 -4.26
N PHE A 159 19.41 -5.10 -3.30
CA PHE A 159 18.88 -5.85 -2.18
C PHE A 159 19.51 -5.31 -0.90
N TRP A 160 18.80 -5.47 0.20
CA TRP A 160 19.33 -5.22 1.52
C TRP A 160 18.61 -6.12 2.52
N ILE A 161 19.32 -6.45 3.58
CA ILE A 161 18.79 -7.21 4.70
C ILE A 161 18.61 -6.23 5.84
N SER A 162 17.38 -6.06 6.31
CA SER A 162 17.06 -5.17 7.44
C SER A 162 16.60 -6.00 8.63
N ILE A 163 17.18 -5.73 9.80
CA ILE A 163 16.79 -6.35 11.06
C ILE A 163 15.84 -5.37 11.76
N GLU A 164 14.56 -5.71 11.86
CA GLU A 164 13.56 -4.85 12.53
C GLU A 164 13.53 -5.11 14.05
N ALA A 165 13.73 -6.36 14.45
CA ALA A 165 13.71 -6.82 15.84
C ALA A 165 14.80 -7.90 16.05
N PRO A 166 15.20 -8.27 17.29
CA PRO A 166 16.37 -9.14 17.54
C PRO A 166 16.32 -10.53 16.89
N TYR A 167 15.17 -10.94 16.33
CA TYR A 167 14.98 -12.20 15.61
C TYR A 167 14.11 -12.05 14.36
N LEU A 168 13.83 -10.82 13.95
CA LEU A 168 12.99 -10.52 12.79
C LEU A 168 13.86 -9.90 11.71
N VAL A 169 14.16 -10.72 10.69
CA VAL A 169 15.00 -10.34 9.55
C VAL A 169 14.11 -10.18 8.34
N HIS A 170 14.12 -8.99 7.74
CA HIS A 170 13.48 -8.75 6.45
C HIS A 170 14.53 -8.81 5.35
N VAL A 171 14.32 -9.73 4.41
CA VAL A 171 15.04 -9.76 3.15
C VAL A 171 14.27 -8.92 2.14
N VAL A 172 14.86 -7.81 1.72
CA VAL A 172 14.28 -6.91 0.72
C VAL A 172 15.09 -6.99 -0.56
N TYR A 173 14.45 -7.34 -1.66
CA TYR A 173 15.09 -7.39 -2.98
C TYR A 173 14.17 -6.81 -4.05
N TYR A 174 14.76 -6.37 -5.15
CA TYR A 174 14.03 -5.83 -6.30
C TYR A 174 14.08 -6.83 -7.45
N SER A 175 12.90 -7.26 -7.90
CA SER A 175 12.75 -8.14 -9.06
C SER A 175 12.32 -7.33 -10.29
N GLN A 176 12.90 -7.66 -11.45
CA GLN A 176 12.62 -7.03 -12.74
C GLN A 176 11.51 -7.76 -13.52
N GLU A 177 10.96 -8.83 -12.95
CA GLU A 177 10.01 -9.71 -13.61
C GLU A 177 8.66 -9.01 -13.85
N ARG A 178 8.18 -9.03 -15.09
CA ARG A 178 6.94 -8.33 -15.49
C ARG A 178 5.67 -9.10 -15.12
N HIS A 179 5.80 -10.42 -14.96
CA HIS A 179 4.67 -11.32 -14.73
C HIS A 179 4.62 -11.78 -13.28
N ILE A 180 3.42 -11.71 -12.68
CA ILE A 180 3.18 -12.16 -11.30
C ILE A 180 3.60 -13.62 -11.10
N LYS A 181 3.42 -14.48 -12.12
CA LYS A 181 3.84 -15.88 -12.07
C LYS A 181 5.36 -16.03 -11.92
N GLY A 182 6.14 -15.28 -12.70
CA GLY A 182 7.60 -15.31 -12.61
C GLY A 182 8.10 -14.77 -11.26
N LEU A 183 7.47 -13.70 -10.78
CA LEU A 183 7.76 -13.16 -9.45
C LEU A 183 7.44 -14.16 -8.33
N LEU A 184 6.34 -14.91 -8.46
CA LEU A 184 5.99 -15.97 -7.53
C LEU A 184 7.02 -17.10 -7.55
N THR A 185 7.42 -17.57 -8.74
CA THR A 185 8.42 -18.63 -8.86
C THR A 185 9.76 -18.21 -8.26
N GLU A 186 10.20 -16.99 -8.54
CA GLU A 186 11.42 -16.41 -7.97
C GLU A 186 11.32 -16.32 -6.45
N LYS A 187 10.23 -15.75 -5.93
CA LYS A 187 9.99 -15.66 -4.49
C LYS A 187 9.99 -17.05 -3.85
N THR A 188 9.38 -18.05 -4.46
CA THR A 188 9.38 -19.42 -3.93
C THR A 188 10.77 -20.04 -3.94
N GLU A 189 11.57 -19.80 -4.99
CA GLU A 189 12.94 -20.30 -5.07
C GLU A 189 13.80 -19.71 -3.95
N ILE A 190 13.74 -18.39 -3.75
CA ILE A 190 14.45 -17.70 -2.67
C ILE A 190 14.01 -18.24 -1.30
N VAL A 191 12.70 -18.39 -1.06
CA VAL A 191 12.19 -18.93 0.21
C VAL A 191 12.65 -20.36 0.46
N LEU A 192 12.67 -21.22 -0.57
CA LEU A 192 13.17 -22.60 -0.44
C LEU A 192 14.65 -22.62 -0.07
N GLN A 193 15.46 -21.75 -0.67
CA GLN A 193 16.89 -21.67 -0.36
C GLN A 193 17.14 -21.10 1.04
N ILE A 194 16.36 -20.09 1.45
CA ILE A 194 16.39 -19.60 2.84
C ILE A 194 16.04 -20.74 3.80
N THR A 195 15.02 -21.55 3.48
CA THR A 195 14.61 -22.69 4.30
C THR A 195 15.72 -23.74 4.37
N ASP A 196 16.38 -24.06 3.26
CA ASP A 196 17.53 -24.98 3.23
C ASP A 196 18.67 -24.47 4.12
N LEU A 197 19.03 -23.18 4.04
CA LEU A 197 20.01 -22.55 4.94
C LEU A 197 19.59 -22.63 6.41
N MET A 198 18.30 -22.45 6.72
CA MET A 198 17.79 -22.60 8.08
C MET A 198 17.95 -24.03 8.59
N THR A 199 17.65 -25.05 7.76
CA THR A 199 17.83 -26.45 8.16
C THR A 199 19.29 -26.82 8.39
N LYS A 200 20.21 -26.34 7.54
CA LYS A 200 21.67 -26.55 7.69
C LYS A 200 22.18 -25.98 9.01
N LEU A 201 21.69 -24.81 9.39
CA LEU A 201 22.06 -24.14 10.65
C LEU A 201 21.24 -24.61 11.86
N LYS A 202 20.30 -25.56 11.67
CA LYS A 202 19.38 -26.08 12.70
C LYS A 202 18.60 -24.97 13.44
N LEU A 203 18.21 -23.92 12.71
CA LEU A 203 17.42 -22.82 13.26
C LEU A 203 15.93 -23.17 13.18
N SER A 204 15.20 -22.97 14.27
CA SER A 204 13.73 -23.08 14.27
C SER A 204 13.09 -21.75 13.89
N LEU A 205 12.04 -21.82 13.06
CA LEU A 205 11.14 -20.70 12.82
C LEU A 205 10.35 -20.44 14.11
N HIS A 206 10.06 -19.16 14.38
CA HIS A 206 9.15 -18.84 15.46
C HIS A 206 7.73 -19.25 15.05
N ASP A 207 7.19 -20.29 15.68
CA ASP A 207 5.77 -20.60 15.59
C ASP A 207 5.00 -19.57 16.42
N GLU A 208 4.03 -18.91 15.79
CA GLU A 208 3.01 -18.10 16.47
C GLU A 208 2.04 -19.00 17.28
N GLU A 209 2.48 -20.10 17.89
CA GLU A 209 1.65 -20.93 18.78
C GLU A 209 1.42 -20.29 20.17
N GLY A 210 1.94 -19.07 20.40
CA GLY A 210 1.69 -18.25 21.58
C GLY A 210 0.72 -17.09 21.37
N GLY A 211 0.08 -16.99 20.20
CA GLY A 211 -1.03 -16.07 19.95
C GLY A 211 -2.28 -16.51 20.69
N GLY A 212 -2.24 -16.49 22.03
CA GLY A 212 -3.44 -16.53 22.83
C GLY A 212 -4.42 -15.53 22.23
N ARG A 213 -5.60 -16.02 21.84
CA ARG A 213 -6.82 -15.21 21.82
C ARG A 213 -6.65 -14.19 22.92
N ALA A 214 -6.48 -12.92 22.58
CA ALA A 214 -6.74 -11.87 23.53
C ALA A 214 -8.20 -12.08 23.93
N SER A 215 -8.39 -12.82 25.02
CA SER A 215 -9.62 -12.76 25.78
C SER A 215 -9.89 -11.27 25.95
N PRO A 216 -11.10 -10.78 25.59
CA PRO A 216 -11.41 -9.38 25.82
C PRO A 216 -11.03 -9.04 27.25
N PRO A 217 -10.37 -7.89 27.49
CA PRO A 217 -9.84 -7.57 28.81
C PRO A 217 -10.93 -7.79 29.84
N ALA A 218 -10.64 -8.64 30.83
CA ALA A 218 -11.58 -8.93 31.91
C ALA A 218 -12.09 -7.58 32.44
N PRO A 219 -13.42 -7.38 32.55
CA PRO A 219 -13.93 -6.13 33.08
C PRO A 219 -13.36 -5.96 34.49
N LEU A 220 -12.76 -4.78 34.72
CA LEU A 220 -12.27 -4.36 36.02
C LEU A 220 -13.36 -4.61 37.08
N PRO A 221 -13.00 -5.06 38.30
CA PRO A 221 -13.99 -5.34 39.34
C PRO A 221 -14.83 -4.09 39.59
N GLU A 222 -16.15 -4.21 39.36
CA GLU A 222 -17.12 -3.18 39.68
C GLU A 222 -16.98 -2.81 41.16
N VAL A 223 -16.52 -1.57 41.41
CA VAL A 223 -16.62 -0.97 42.73
C VAL A 223 -18.12 -0.81 43.03
N VAL A 224 -18.65 -1.74 43.82
CA VAL A 224 -20.02 -1.69 44.36
C VAL A 224 -20.14 -0.44 45.21
N THR A 225 -20.54 0.68 44.60
CA THR A 225 -21.03 1.83 45.33
C THR A 225 -22.52 1.64 45.57
N ASN A 226 -22.85 1.29 46.81
CA ASN A 226 -24.22 1.27 47.32
C ASN A 226 -24.87 2.65 47.14
N ARG A 227 -25.56 2.87 46.02
CA ARG A 227 -26.51 3.97 45.86
C ARG A 227 -27.92 3.43 45.82
N ARG A 228 -28.62 3.68 46.93
CA ARG A 228 -30.04 3.38 47.19
C ARG A 228 -30.91 3.63 45.96
N ARG A 229 -31.63 2.59 45.54
CA ARG A 229 -32.73 2.64 44.58
C ARG A 229 -33.75 3.72 45.01
N ARG A 230 -33.90 4.77 44.22
CA ARG A 230 -35.16 5.54 44.15
C ARG A 230 -35.80 5.20 42.80
N ARG A 231 -36.99 4.59 42.86
CA ARG A 231 -37.84 4.25 41.71
C ARG A 231 -38.24 5.54 40.97
N ALA A 232 -38.17 5.52 39.65
CA ALA A 232 -38.80 6.52 38.79
C ALA A 232 -40.32 6.24 38.68
N PRO A 233 -41.19 7.28 38.63
CA PRO A 233 -42.58 7.11 38.23
C PRO A 233 -42.71 7.07 36.69
N PRO A 234 -43.78 6.45 36.14
CA PRO A 234 -43.93 6.25 34.70
C PRO A 234 -44.47 7.48 33.98
N ALA A 235 -44.23 7.50 32.66
CA ALA A 235 -44.51 8.58 31.72
C ALA A 235 -46.01 8.83 31.46
N SER A 236 -46.34 10.09 31.17
CA SER A 236 -47.53 10.48 30.43
C SER A 236 -47.19 11.59 29.43
N GLU A 237 -47.70 11.41 28.21
CA GLU A 237 -47.50 12.14 26.96
C GLU A 237 -48.11 13.57 26.92
N PRO A 238 -47.91 14.33 25.82
CA PRO A 238 -47.66 15.78 25.84
C PRO A 238 -48.87 16.64 25.45
N LEU A 239 -48.85 17.92 25.81
CA LEU A 239 -49.73 18.95 25.25
C LEU A 239 -49.01 20.30 25.25
N GLY A 240 -48.98 20.93 24.08
CA GLY A 240 -48.24 22.17 23.86
C GLY A 240 -48.94 23.45 24.30
N ARG A 241 -48.24 24.54 23.99
CA ARG A 241 -48.77 25.88 23.67
C ARG A 241 -49.40 26.66 24.84
N ARG A 242 -48.64 27.62 25.38
CA ARG A 242 -49.09 29.02 25.68
C ARG A 242 -47.90 29.82 26.23
N VAL A 243 -47.45 30.83 25.49
CA VAL A 243 -47.71 32.30 25.67
C VAL A 243 -46.66 32.91 26.63
N LEU A 244 -45.69 33.71 26.15
CA LEU A 244 -45.67 35.13 25.76
C LEU A 244 -45.47 36.08 26.97
N ASN A 245 -44.58 37.07 26.78
CA ASN A 245 -44.15 38.14 27.70
C ASN A 245 -43.21 37.68 28.83
N GLU A 246 -42.07 38.31 29.13
CA GLU A 246 -41.81 39.75 29.23
C GLU A 246 -40.37 40.17 28.85
N PHE A 247 -40.27 41.35 28.24
CA PHE A 247 -39.10 42.23 28.16
C PHE A 247 -38.73 42.78 29.55
N SER A 248 -37.45 42.90 29.90
CA SER A 248 -36.84 44.13 30.48
C SER A 248 -35.33 43.95 30.74
N ASP A 249 -34.56 44.80 30.05
CA ASP A 249 -33.37 45.54 30.45
C ASP A 249 -32.13 44.86 31.10
N GLY A 250 -31.02 45.00 30.36
CA GLY A 250 -29.95 45.91 30.78
C GLY A 250 -28.75 45.33 31.52
N ASN A 251 -27.66 45.05 30.79
CA ASN A 251 -26.41 45.79 31.01
C ASN A 251 -25.38 45.59 29.88
N MET A 252 -24.91 46.70 29.33
CA MET A 252 -23.74 46.81 28.45
C MET A 252 -22.47 47.07 29.29
N LEU A 253 -21.31 47.01 28.60
CA LEU A 253 -19.94 47.41 29.00
C LEU A 253 -19.12 46.21 29.53
N ARG A 254 -17.93 45.87 29.02
CA ARG A 254 -16.93 46.59 28.20
C ARG A 254 -15.91 45.60 27.62
N HIS A 255 -15.39 45.94 26.43
CA HIS A 255 -14.00 45.83 25.92
C HIS A 255 -12.94 45.15 26.81
N ARG A 256 -11.94 44.40 26.32
CA ARG A 256 -11.02 44.67 25.19
C ARG A 256 -10.12 43.43 24.95
N ARG A 257 -9.85 43.07 23.68
CA ARG A 257 -8.61 42.36 23.24
C ARG A 257 -7.61 43.43 22.69
N PRO A 258 -6.50 43.08 22.00
CA PRO A 258 -5.19 42.62 22.49
C PRO A 258 -4.02 43.50 21.94
N HIS A 259 -2.76 43.23 22.31
CA HIS A 259 -1.50 43.49 21.56
C HIS A 259 -0.34 43.04 22.49
N ASP A 260 0.53 42.09 22.16
CA ASP A 260 1.55 41.93 21.10
C ASP A 260 2.93 42.56 21.43
N ASN A 261 3.94 41.71 21.20
CA ASN A 261 5.33 41.95 20.81
C ASN A 261 6.47 42.31 21.79
N ARG A 262 7.50 41.45 21.65
CA ARG A 262 8.96 41.69 21.57
C ARG A 262 9.74 42.14 22.80
N GLY A 263 10.69 41.28 23.16
CA GLY A 263 11.97 41.62 23.77
C GLY A 263 12.98 40.51 23.49
N GLU A 264 13.96 40.80 22.63
CA GLU A 264 15.24 40.10 22.48
C GLU A 264 15.97 40.04 23.83
N PHE A 265 16.86 39.06 24.06
CA PHE A 265 18.19 39.29 24.63
C PHE A 265 19.06 38.02 24.51
N VAL A 266 20.21 38.23 23.83
CA VAL A 266 21.56 37.63 23.96
C VAL A 266 21.72 36.11 23.95
#